data_AF-A0A503WE71-F1
#
_entry.id   AF-A0A503WE71-F1
#
_cell.length_a   1.000
_cell.length_b   1.000
_cell.length_c   1.000
_cell.angle_alpha   90.00
_cell.angle_beta   90.00
_cell.angle_gamma   90.00
#
_symmetry.space_group_name_H-M   'P 1'
#
loop_
_entity.id
_entity.type
_entity.pdbx_description
1 polymer ?
#
loop_
_entity_poly.entity_id
_entity_poly.type
_entity_poly.pdbx_seq_one_letter_code
_entity_poly.pdbx_strand_id
1 'polypeptide(L)' 'MAEDDGNKRPAARPELEILVRRLAQETAISEADARRLIELIGSDWNSLVREARFLKSGQ' A
#
# COMPACT_ATOMS: atom_id res chain seq x y z
N MET A 1 37.25 -12.68 -6.48
CA MET A 1 36.75 -11.45 -5.83
C MET A 1 36.02 -10.66 -6.91
N ALA A 2 34.72 -10.46 -6.90
CA ALA A 2 33.73 -10.53 -5.84
C ALA A 2 32.42 -11.13 -6.39
N GLU A 3 31.73 -11.89 -5.55
CA GLU A 3 30.34 -12.28 -5.72
C GLU A 3 29.51 -11.06 -5.31
N ASP A 4 28.94 -10.33 -6.29
CA ASP A 4 27.96 -9.29 -6.01
C ASP A 4 26.57 -9.92 -6.11
N ASP A 5 26.07 -10.29 -4.93
CA ASP A 5 24.70 -10.70 -4.66
C ASP A 5 23.71 -9.74 -5.33
N GLY A 6 23.29 -10.11 -6.54
CA GLY A 6 22.12 -9.57 -7.22
C GLY A 6 20.82 -9.99 -6.52
N ASN A 7 20.78 -9.93 -5.19
CA ASN A 7 19.56 -9.89 -4.41
C ASN A 7 18.88 -8.53 -4.68
N LYS A 8 18.33 -8.40 -5.89
CA LYS A 8 17.31 -7.42 -6.21
C LYS A 8 16.08 -7.82 -5.41
N ARG A 9 16.14 -7.62 -4.08
CA ARG A 9 14.98 -7.41 -3.23
C ARG A 9 14.05 -6.56 -4.08
N PRO A 10 12.80 -6.97 -4.35
CA PRO A 10 11.91 -6.15 -5.13
C PRO A 10 11.88 -4.81 -4.41
N ALA A 11 12.58 -3.82 -4.99
CA ALA A 11 12.70 -2.51 -4.40
C ALA A 11 11.25 -2.10 -4.19
N ALA A 12 10.86 -2.00 -2.92
CA ALA A 12 9.50 -1.65 -2.54
C ALA A 12 9.14 -0.46 -3.43
N ARG A 13 8.15 -0.67 -4.31
CA ARG A 13 7.89 0.30 -5.37
C ARG A 13 7.62 1.62 -4.65
N PRO A 14 8.49 2.64 -4.78
CA PRO A 14 8.41 3.81 -3.91
C PRO A 14 7.05 4.52 -4.06
N GLU A 15 6.49 4.48 -5.28
CA GLU A 15 5.14 4.94 -5.57
C GLU A 15 4.05 4.19 -4.78
N LEU A 16 4.19 2.88 -4.59
CA LEU A 16 3.24 2.08 -3.81
C LEU A 16 3.31 2.44 -2.33
N GLU A 17 4.51 2.62 -1.77
CA GLU A 17 4.65 3.01 -0.37
C GLU A 17 4.09 4.42 -0.10
N ILE A 18 4.28 5.35 -1.04
CA ILE A 18 3.65 6.68 -0.98
C ILE A 18 2.13 6.55 -0.98
N LEU A 19 1.57 5.72 -1.86
CA LEU A 19 0.12 5.51 -1.97
C LEU A 19 -0.45 4.87 -0.70
N VAL A 20 0.24 3.86 -0.15
CA VAL A 20 -0.11 3.19 1.12
C VAL A 20 -0.17 4.19 2.26
N ARG A 21 0.90 4.97 2.45
CA ARG A 21 1.00 5.95 3.55
C ARG A 21 -0.06 7.03 3.43
N ARG A 22 -0.30 7.51 2.21
CA ARG A 22 -1.35 8.51 1.95
C ARG A 22 -2.72 7.93 2.30
N LEU A 23 -3.00 6.69 1.90
CA LEU A 23 -4.30 6.08 2.08
C LEU A 23 -4.58 5.84 3.56
N ALA A 24 -3.59 5.28 4.27
CA ALA A 24 -3.63 5.08 5.72
C ALA A 24 -3.90 6.39 6.47
N GLN A 25 -3.23 7.49 6.09
CA GLN A 25 -3.45 8.80 6.72
C GLN A 25 -4.83 9.40 6.43
N GLU A 26 -5.31 9.32 5.18
CA GLU A 26 -6.57 9.94 4.77
C GLU A 26 -7.80 9.18 5.31
N THR A 27 -7.66 7.88 5.55
CA THR A 27 -8.77 6.99 5.93
C THR A 27 -8.64 6.45 7.36
N ALA A 28 -7.51 6.71 8.03
CA ALA A 28 -7.17 6.25 9.36
C ALA A 28 -7.20 4.70 9.52
N ILE A 29 -6.81 3.98 8.47
CA ILE A 29 -6.57 2.52 8.49
C ILE A 29 -5.08 2.22 8.65
N SER A 30 -4.74 0.97 8.95
CA SER A 30 -3.35 0.51 9.02
C SER A 30 -2.68 0.49 7.63
N GLU A 31 -1.38 0.76 7.57
CA GLU A 31 -0.59 0.65 6.32
C GLU A 31 -0.68 -0.74 5.68
N ALA A 32 -0.84 -1.80 6.50
CA ALA A 32 -1.04 -3.16 6.01
C ALA A 32 -2.38 -3.34 5.25
N ASP A 33 -3.46 -2.75 5.76
CA ASP A 33 -4.77 -2.79 5.10
C ASP A 33 -4.76 -1.90 3.86
N ALA A 34 -4.14 -0.72 3.94
CA ALA A 34 -3.95 0.14 2.78
C ALA A 34 -3.16 -0.56 1.67
N ARG A 35 -2.08 -1.27 2.00
CA ARG A 35 -1.32 -2.09 1.03
C ARG A 35 -2.20 -3.17 0.42
N ARG A 36 -2.96 -3.91 1.23
CA ARG A 36 -3.89 -4.92 0.71
C ARG A 36 -4.92 -4.34 -0.25
N LEU A 37 -5.51 -3.19 0.08
CA LEU A 37 -6.45 -2.51 -0.80
C LEU A 37 -5.80 -2.10 -2.13
N ILE A 38 -4.58 -1.58 -2.10
CA ILE A 38 -3.83 -1.19 -3.29
C ILE A 38 -3.47 -2.41 -4.14
N GLU A 39 -3.13 -3.54 -3.54
CA GLU A 39 -2.87 -4.78 -4.28
C GLU A 39 -4.15 -5.41 -4.84
N LEU A 40 -5.30 -5.23 -4.18
CA LEU A 40 -6.58 -5.79 -4.59
C LEU A 40 -7.30 -4.94 -5.65
N ILE A 41 -7.33 -3.63 -5.46
CA ILE A 41 -8.07 -2.65 -6.28
C ILE A 41 -7.15 -2.03 -7.35
N GLY A 42 -5.86 -1.90 -7.06
CA GLY A 42 -4.90 -1.17 -7.88
C GLY A 42 -4.70 0.27 -7.39
N SER A 43 -4.40 1.17 -8.33
CA SER A 43 -4.05 2.57 -8.03
C SER A 43 -5.24 3.53 -8.00
N ASP A 44 -6.47 3.00 -7.96
CA ASP A 44 -7.70 3.78 -8.11
C ASP A 44 -8.11 4.47 -6.80
N TRP A 45 -7.65 5.71 -6.61
CA TRP A 45 -7.77 6.43 -5.33
C TRP A 45 -9.21 6.51 -4.78
N ASN A 46 -10.19 6.75 -5.64
CA ASN A 46 -11.57 6.91 -5.21
C ASN A 46 -12.17 5.61 -4.65
N SER A 47 -11.82 4.48 -5.28
CA SER A 47 -12.19 3.14 -4.82
C SER A 47 -11.44 2.77 -3.54
N LEU A 48 -10.14 3.08 -3.46
CA LEU A 48 -9.31 2.85 -2.28
C LEU A 48 -9.86 3.58 -1.04
N VAL A 49 -10.17 4.88 -1.15
CA VAL A 49 -10.69 5.68 -0.04
C VAL A 49 -12.05 5.21 0.43
N ARG A 50 -12.92 4.80 -0.50
CA ARG A 50 -14.23 4.22 -0.15
C ARG A 50 -14.05 2.93 0.63
N GLU A 51 -13.30 1.98 0.08
CA GLU A 51 -13.12 0.67 0.71
C GLU A 51 -12.41 0.78 2.06
N ALA A 52 -11.41 1.64 2.16
CA ALA A 52 -10.73 1.93 3.41
C ALA A 52 -11.65 2.52 4.50
N ARG A 53 -12.58 3.41 4.12
CA ARG A 53 -13.59 3.94 5.06
C ARG A 53 -14.58 2.88 5.50
N PHE A 54 -14.94 1.95 4.61
CA PHE A 54 -15.76 0.79 4.96
C PHE A 54 -15.02 -0.14 5.92
N LEU A 55 -13.75 -0.45 5.67
CA LEU A 55 -12.90 -1.26 6.56
C LEU A 55 -12.80 -0.65 7.97
N LYS A 56 -12.58 0.67 8.08
CA LYS A 56 -12.53 1.36 9.38
C LYS A 56 -13.85 1.28 10.14
N SER A 57 -14.98 1.26 9.45
CA SER A 57 -16.30 1.25 10.10
C SER A 57 -16.73 -0.16 10.55
N GLY A 58 -16.05 -1.21 10.06
CA GLY A 58 -16.28 -2.60 10.43
C GLY A 58 -15.32 -3.17 11.48
N GLN A 59 -14.39 -2.35 12.00
CA GLN A 59 -13.38 -2.73 13.00
C GLN A 59 -13.74 -2.26 14.41
#